data_AF-A0A2D5IFN0-F1
#
_entry.id   AF-A0A2D5IFN0-F1
#
_cell.length_a   1.000
_cell.length_b   1.000
_cell.length_c   1.000
_cell.angle_alpha   90.00
_cell.angle_beta   90.00
_cell.angle_gamma   90.00
#
_symmetry.space_group_name_H-M   'P 1'
#
loop_
_entity.id
_entity.type
_entity.pdbx_description
1 polymer ?
#
loop_
_entity_poly.entity_id
_entity_poly.type
_entity_poly.pdbx_seq_one_letter_code
_entity_poly.pdbx_strand_id
1 'polypeptide(L)'
;MTKEAALALVSENPYTGSANQIIHLSIGIHQASLELDRHTFREFREQSGIGDKVFSKLKVIGKTMSDLNQEQIDEASRFLPDSYSTIHVLSSLTAKELITGIKKKSFDRNISIRTAKEYVKQIKFPRLAGKIIENKLKDNIFLISMPSDRKLTEEQSKSFKLSLELICSPYGAALEETNSGTTTSLKQKDRAEREVFWRGVLEKEISIEWFEQTNDDIKKQFNIKSIEELRTGPLRSFTGFLMCAGGGREVFWDKFAKGYVAKLNLEQEMTGNRTQRHNIKRRLDEVLEKRTELAVWHNAMLKSSGFLLR
;
A
#
# COMPACT_ATOMS: atom_id res chain seq x y z
N MET A 1 -3.38 32.44 -24.52
CA MET A 1 -3.80 32.99 -23.22
C MET A 1 -2.68 33.83 -22.64
N THR A 2 -3.00 35.02 -22.12
CA THR A 2 -2.02 35.90 -21.46
C THR A 2 -1.94 35.59 -19.96
N LYS A 3 -0.88 36.07 -19.28
CA LYS A 3 -0.71 35.91 -17.82
C LYS A 3 -1.88 36.54 -17.06
N GLU A 4 -2.32 37.72 -17.48
CA GLU A 4 -3.42 38.47 -16.87
C GLU A 4 -4.74 37.71 -16.99
N ALA A 5 -5.01 37.11 -18.15
CA ALA A 5 -6.18 36.26 -18.37
C ALA A 5 -6.13 34.99 -17.49
N ALA A 6 -4.95 34.39 -17.31
CA ALA A 6 -4.79 33.23 -16.44
C ALA A 6 -5.01 33.57 -14.96
N LEU A 7 -4.58 34.76 -14.50
CA LEU A 7 -4.81 35.24 -13.13
C LEU A 7 -6.28 35.60 -12.90
N ALA A 8 -6.95 36.23 -13.87
CA ALA A 8 -8.38 36.47 -13.81
C ALA A 8 -9.18 35.16 -13.66
N LEU A 9 -8.79 34.13 -14.42
CA LEU A 9 -9.42 32.80 -14.35
C LEU A 9 -9.29 32.15 -12.96
N VAL A 10 -8.17 32.33 -12.27
CA VAL A 10 -7.97 31.90 -10.88
C VAL A 10 -8.94 32.61 -9.92
N SER A 11 -9.16 33.91 -10.13
CA SER A 11 -10.06 34.70 -9.28
C SER A 11 -11.54 34.33 -9.46
N GLU A 12 -11.94 34.00 -10.69
CA GLU A 12 -13.33 33.66 -11.03
C GLU A 12 -13.69 32.20 -10.66
N ASN A 13 -12.69 31.31 -10.62
CA ASN A 13 -12.89 29.89 -10.44
C ASN A 13 -12.05 29.35 -9.27
N PRO A 14 -12.55 29.38 -8.02
CA PRO A 14 -11.80 28.89 -6.87
C PRO A 14 -11.69 27.36 -6.87
N TYR A 15 -10.52 26.82 -6.48
CA TYR A 15 -10.30 25.38 -6.32
C TYR A 15 -11.04 24.75 -5.13
N THR A 16 -11.64 25.58 -4.28
CA THR A 16 -12.54 25.21 -3.17
C THR A 16 -14.02 25.36 -3.52
N GLY A 17 -14.33 25.73 -4.77
CA GLY A 17 -15.69 25.91 -5.26
C GLY A 17 -16.33 24.62 -5.77
N SER A 18 -17.32 24.78 -6.64
CA SER A 18 -18.03 23.68 -7.31
C SER A 18 -17.12 22.89 -8.25
N ALA A 19 -17.52 21.65 -8.58
CA ALA A 19 -16.85 20.83 -9.58
C ALA A 19 -16.63 21.59 -10.91
N ASN A 20 -17.62 22.38 -11.35
CA ASN A 20 -17.52 23.20 -12.56
C ASN A 20 -16.40 24.24 -12.46
N GLN A 21 -16.32 24.98 -11.35
CA GLN A 21 -15.26 25.96 -11.11
C GLN A 21 -13.88 25.27 -11.05
N ILE A 22 -13.79 24.13 -10.36
CA ILE A 22 -12.54 23.37 -10.26
C ILE A 22 -12.07 22.89 -11.65
N ILE A 23 -12.98 22.42 -12.49
CA ILE A 23 -12.68 21.93 -13.84
C ILE A 23 -12.22 23.07 -14.74
N HIS A 24 -12.96 24.18 -14.78
CA HIS A 24 -12.57 25.35 -15.58
C HIS A 24 -11.23 25.93 -15.12
N LEU A 25 -11.01 26.06 -13.81
CA LEU A 25 -9.71 26.44 -13.26
C LEU A 25 -8.60 25.51 -13.74
N SER A 26 -8.84 24.20 -13.67
CA SER A 26 -7.85 23.19 -14.00
C SER A 26 -7.49 23.21 -15.49
N ILE A 27 -8.48 23.33 -16.38
CA ILE A 27 -8.28 23.47 -17.83
C ILE A 27 -7.45 24.73 -18.12
N GLY A 28 -7.81 25.87 -17.52
CA GLY A 28 -7.05 27.12 -17.66
C GLY A 28 -5.60 26.97 -17.19
N ILE A 29 -5.35 26.38 -16.03
CA ILE A 29 -3.98 26.11 -15.54
C ILE A 29 -3.20 25.23 -16.52
N HIS A 30 -3.84 24.22 -17.11
CA HIS A 30 -3.19 23.36 -18.09
C HIS A 30 -2.85 24.10 -19.39
N GLN A 31 -3.79 24.86 -19.95
CA GLN A 31 -3.58 25.68 -21.14
C GLN A 31 -2.46 26.70 -20.92
N ALA A 32 -2.46 27.38 -19.77
CA ALA A 32 -1.41 28.34 -19.40
C ALA A 32 -0.03 27.68 -19.41
N SER A 33 0.03 26.41 -19.01
CA SER A 33 1.28 25.66 -18.97
C SER A 33 1.81 25.21 -20.34
N LEU A 34 0.97 25.27 -21.37
CA LEU A 34 1.33 24.96 -22.76
C LEU A 34 1.66 26.25 -23.55
N GLU A 35 0.98 27.35 -23.24
CA GLU A 35 1.05 28.58 -24.03
C GLU A 35 2.02 29.63 -23.47
N LEU A 36 2.20 29.69 -22.15
CA LEU A 36 3.13 30.62 -21.52
C LEU A 36 4.54 30.02 -21.51
N ASP A 37 5.55 30.87 -21.70
CA ASP A 37 6.93 30.46 -21.49
C ASP A 37 7.21 30.14 -20.02
N ARG A 38 8.31 29.43 -19.78
CA ARG A 38 8.63 28.88 -18.45
C ARG A 38 8.76 29.96 -17.36
N HIS A 39 9.24 31.15 -17.71
CA HIS A 39 9.40 32.24 -16.76
C HIS A 39 8.04 32.83 -16.39
N THR A 40 7.26 33.19 -17.40
CA THR A 40 5.91 33.76 -17.23
C THR A 40 4.96 32.79 -16.52
N PHE A 41 5.04 31.48 -16.82
CA PHE A 41 4.24 30.47 -16.14
C PHE A 41 4.62 30.31 -14.66
N ARG A 42 5.91 30.47 -14.32
CA ARG A 42 6.37 30.42 -12.93
C ARG A 42 5.84 31.62 -12.15
N GLU A 43 5.92 32.81 -12.73
CA GLU A 43 5.34 34.01 -12.11
C GLU A 43 3.83 33.90 -11.93
N PHE A 44 3.12 33.36 -12.94
CA PHE A 44 1.69 33.07 -12.82
C PHE A 44 1.39 32.15 -11.63
N ARG A 45 2.14 31.05 -11.48
CA ARG A 45 1.98 30.12 -10.36
C ARG A 45 2.20 30.81 -9.02
N GLU A 46 3.27 31.59 -8.89
CA GLU A 46 3.59 32.32 -7.66
C GLU A 46 2.51 33.37 -7.32
N GLN A 47 2.01 34.09 -8.32
CA GLN A 47 0.97 35.11 -8.15
C GLN A 47 -0.45 34.55 -7.98
N SER A 48 -0.68 33.29 -8.35
CA SER A 48 -1.99 32.64 -8.21
C SER A 48 -2.44 32.44 -6.75
N GLY A 49 -1.51 32.49 -5.79
CA GLY A 49 -1.79 32.24 -4.37
C GLY A 49 -2.16 30.78 -4.03
N ILE A 50 -2.09 29.86 -5.00
CA ILE A 50 -2.39 28.45 -4.80
C ILE A 50 -1.12 27.71 -4.39
N GLY A 51 -1.18 26.96 -3.28
CA GLY A 51 -0.05 26.16 -2.82
C GLY A 51 0.43 25.15 -3.87
N ASP A 52 1.74 24.99 -3.99
CA ASP A 52 2.44 24.18 -5.00
C ASP A 52 1.86 22.78 -5.26
N LYS A 53 1.52 22.09 -4.17
CA LYS A 53 0.96 20.74 -4.23
C LYS A 53 -0.46 20.73 -4.80
N VAL A 54 -1.27 21.74 -4.50
CA VAL A 54 -2.63 21.90 -5.01
C VAL A 54 -2.56 22.28 -6.49
N PHE A 55 -1.71 23.25 -6.83
CA PHE A 55 -1.50 23.71 -8.20
C PHE A 55 -1.09 22.55 -9.12
N SER A 56 -0.16 21.70 -8.67
CA SER A 56 0.29 20.53 -9.42
C SER A 56 -0.87 19.53 -9.67
N LYS A 57 -1.77 19.34 -8.71
CA LYS A 57 -2.95 18.47 -8.88
C LYS A 57 -3.96 19.06 -9.86
N LEU A 58 -4.22 20.36 -9.78
CA LEU A 58 -5.13 21.06 -10.71
C LEU A 58 -4.62 20.97 -12.15
N LYS A 59 -3.31 21.13 -12.36
CA LYS A 59 -2.70 20.91 -13.68
C LYS A 59 -2.94 19.50 -14.22
N VAL A 60 -2.87 18.47 -13.37
CA VAL A 60 -3.14 17.08 -13.77
C VAL A 60 -4.61 16.88 -14.13
N ILE A 61 -5.54 17.44 -13.35
CA ILE A 61 -6.97 17.43 -13.68
C ILE A 61 -7.17 18.09 -15.05
N GLY A 62 -6.59 19.28 -15.25
CA GLY A 62 -6.73 20.05 -16.48
C GLY A 62 -6.27 19.29 -17.71
N LYS A 63 -5.15 18.57 -17.60
CA LYS A 63 -4.66 17.69 -18.66
C LYS A 63 -5.70 16.64 -19.05
N THR A 64 -6.26 15.92 -18.07
CA THR A 64 -7.26 14.88 -18.32
C THR A 64 -8.57 15.45 -18.87
N MET A 65 -8.99 16.63 -18.40
CA MET A 65 -10.23 17.28 -18.86
C MET A 65 -10.08 17.92 -20.24
N SER A 66 -8.88 18.31 -20.64
CA SER A 66 -8.63 18.90 -21.98
C SER A 66 -8.75 17.89 -23.11
N ASP A 67 -8.74 16.58 -22.80
CA ASP A 67 -8.99 15.49 -23.75
C ASP A 67 -10.50 15.23 -23.98
N LEU A 68 -11.39 15.97 -23.32
CA LEU A 68 -12.85 15.85 -23.42
C LEU A 68 -13.46 16.93 -24.34
N ASN A 69 -14.60 16.63 -24.96
CA ASN A 69 -15.39 17.64 -25.67
C ASN A 69 -16.29 18.45 -24.69
N GLN A 70 -16.88 19.56 -25.16
CA GLN A 70 -17.66 20.44 -24.30
C GLN A 70 -18.84 19.74 -23.62
N GLU A 71 -19.56 18.87 -24.33
CA GLU A 71 -20.67 18.09 -23.76
C GLU A 71 -20.22 17.17 -22.63
N GLN A 72 -19.05 16.53 -22.78
CA GLN A 72 -18.45 15.67 -21.77
C GLN A 72 -17.94 16.47 -20.57
N ILE A 73 -17.43 17.69 -20.79
CA ILE A 73 -17.05 18.61 -19.71
C ILE A 73 -18.28 19.00 -18.91
N ASP A 74 -19.39 19.35 -19.57
CA ASP A 74 -20.65 19.71 -18.89
C ASP A 74 -21.21 18.51 -18.10
N GLU A 75 -21.12 17.30 -18.66
CA GLU A 75 -21.47 16.06 -17.97
C GLU A 75 -20.57 15.83 -16.74
N ALA A 76 -19.25 15.98 -16.89
CA ALA A 76 -18.28 15.86 -15.81
C ALA A 76 -18.54 16.87 -14.69
N SER A 77 -18.82 18.14 -15.02
CA SER A 77 -19.15 19.20 -14.08
C SER A 77 -20.42 18.94 -13.26
N ARG A 78 -21.37 18.15 -13.77
CA ARG A 78 -22.61 17.78 -13.05
C ARG A 78 -22.42 16.62 -12.09
N PHE A 79 -21.60 15.64 -12.46
CA PHE A 79 -21.50 14.36 -11.73
C PHE A 79 -20.24 14.22 -10.87
N LEU A 80 -19.21 15.03 -11.11
CA LEU A 80 -18.01 15.01 -10.28
C LEU A 80 -18.23 15.69 -8.93
N PRO A 81 -17.52 15.26 -7.88
CA PRO A 81 -17.60 15.83 -6.55
C PRO A 81 -17.00 17.26 -6.49
N ASP A 82 -17.51 18.10 -5.58
CA ASP A 82 -17.00 19.45 -5.30
C ASP A 82 -15.70 19.41 -4.46
N SER A 83 -14.77 18.55 -4.85
CA SER A 83 -13.49 18.41 -4.18
C SER A 83 -12.39 18.15 -5.20
N TYR A 84 -11.49 19.11 -5.36
CA TYR A 84 -10.34 18.99 -6.27
C TYR A 84 -9.50 17.74 -5.94
N SER A 85 -9.43 17.34 -4.67
CA SER A 85 -8.68 16.15 -4.26
C SER A 85 -9.32 14.86 -4.74
N THR A 86 -10.66 14.78 -4.73
CA THR A 86 -11.39 13.62 -5.27
C THR A 86 -11.36 13.62 -6.79
N ILE A 87 -11.57 14.79 -7.42
CA ILE A 87 -11.49 14.94 -8.88
C ILE A 87 -10.10 14.56 -9.38
N HIS A 88 -9.02 14.96 -8.69
CA HIS A 88 -7.66 14.56 -9.02
C HIS A 88 -7.45 13.04 -8.99
N VAL A 89 -8.03 12.35 -7.99
CA VAL A 89 -7.96 10.88 -7.92
C VAL A 89 -8.65 10.27 -9.13
N LEU A 90 -9.85 10.73 -9.47
CA LEU A 90 -10.61 10.24 -10.63
C LEU A 90 -9.90 10.58 -11.96
N SER A 91 -9.28 11.75 -12.05
CA SER A 91 -8.49 12.21 -13.21
C SER A 91 -7.19 11.44 -13.39
N SER A 92 -6.87 10.49 -12.50
CA SER A 92 -5.84 9.50 -12.77
C SER A 92 -6.27 8.53 -13.87
N LEU A 93 -7.56 8.29 -14.07
CA LEU A 93 -8.10 7.54 -15.21
C LEU A 93 -7.90 8.31 -16.53
N THR A 94 -7.98 7.61 -17.65
CA THR A 94 -8.06 8.28 -18.96
C THR A 94 -9.40 9.00 -19.10
N ALA A 95 -9.46 10.03 -19.94
CA ALA A 95 -10.67 10.81 -20.19
C ALA A 95 -11.87 9.94 -20.61
N LYS A 96 -11.63 8.92 -21.45
CA LYS A 96 -12.64 7.94 -21.88
C LYS A 96 -13.15 7.08 -20.72
N GLU A 97 -12.27 6.60 -19.84
CA GLU A 97 -12.64 5.80 -18.68
C GLU A 97 -13.45 6.62 -17.66
N LEU A 98 -13.07 7.89 -17.46
CA LEU A 98 -13.76 8.80 -16.56
C LEU A 98 -15.22 9.01 -16.97
N ILE A 99 -15.46 9.38 -18.23
CA ILE A 99 -16.81 9.56 -18.77
C ILE A 99 -17.60 8.25 -18.78
N THR A 100 -16.95 7.14 -19.10
CA THR A 100 -17.60 5.83 -19.02
C THR A 100 -18.07 5.52 -17.60
N GLY A 101 -17.28 5.86 -16.58
CA GLY A 101 -17.66 5.70 -15.18
C GLY A 101 -18.84 6.57 -14.77
N ILE A 102 -18.91 7.80 -15.27
CA ILE A 102 -20.05 8.72 -15.06
C ILE A 102 -21.32 8.16 -15.73
N LYS A 103 -21.24 7.79 -17.01
CA LYS A 103 -22.38 7.25 -17.78
C LYS A 103 -22.94 5.96 -17.19
N LYS A 104 -22.06 5.09 -16.67
CA LYS A 104 -22.43 3.86 -15.97
C LYS A 104 -22.87 4.08 -14.52
N LYS A 105 -22.92 5.33 -14.04
CA LYS A 105 -23.24 5.70 -12.65
C LYS A 105 -22.41 4.91 -11.63
N SER A 106 -21.14 4.63 -11.95
CA SER A 106 -20.25 3.89 -11.06
C SER A 106 -19.78 4.72 -9.86
N PHE A 107 -19.96 6.04 -9.93
CA PHE A 107 -19.75 6.99 -8.86
C PHE A 107 -20.66 8.21 -9.06
N ASP A 108 -20.86 8.99 -8.01
CA ASP A 108 -21.68 10.20 -8.00
C ASP A 108 -20.93 11.38 -7.36
N ARG A 109 -21.62 12.52 -7.25
CA ARG A 109 -21.08 13.76 -6.66
C ARG A 109 -20.74 13.62 -5.16
N ASN A 110 -21.29 12.62 -4.48
CA ASN A 110 -21.09 12.38 -3.05
C ASN A 110 -19.97 11.35 -2.78
N ILE A 111 -19.27 10.88 -3.81
CA ILE A 111 -18.23 9.87 -3.65
C ILE A 111 -17.11 10.35 -2.73
N SER A 112 -16.80 9.53 -1.72
CA SER A 112 -15.65 9.79 -0.84
C SER A 112 -14.32 9.60 -1.59
N ILE A 113 -13.28 10.33 -1.19
CA ILE A 113 -11.90 10.14 -1.69
C ILE A 113 -11.45 8.67 -1.62
N ARG A 114 -11.86 7.96 -0.56
CA ARG A 114 -11.49 6.56 -0.36
C ARG A 114 -12.13 5.67 -1.43
N THR A 115 -13.43 5.80 -1.64
CA THR A 115 -14.18 5.04 -2.65
C THR A 115 -13.66 5.36 -4.05
N ALA A 116 -13.36 6.63 -4.34
CA ALA A 116 -12.77 7.03 -5.62
C ALA A 116 -11.40 6.36 -5.86
N LYS A 117 -10.55 6.27 -4.83
CA LYS A 117 -9.26 5.55 -4.93
C LYS A 117 -9.43 4.06 -5.19
N GLU A 118 -10.41 3.44 -4.53
CA GLU A 118 -10.73 2.02 -4.72
C GLU A 118 -11.22 1.77 -6.15
N TYR A 119 -12.12 2.61 -6.66
CA TYR A 119 -12.62 2.56 -8.04
C TYR A 119 -11.51 2.72 -9.08
N VAL A 120 -10.67 3.75 -8.95
CA VAL A 120 -9.54 3.97 -9.88
C VAL A 120 -8.56 2.79 -9.85
N LYS A 121 -8.32 2.20 -8.67
CA LYS A 121 -7.49 1.01 -8.54
C LYS A 121 -8.10 -0.19 -9.27
N GLN A 122 -9.43 -0.35 -9.22
CA GLN A 122 -10.11 -1.45 -9.89
C GLN A 122 -9.94 -1.38 -11.41
N ILE A 123 -10.07 -0.18 -11.99
CA ILE A 123 -9.92 0.01 -13.45
C ILE A 123 -8.47 -0.11 -13.89
N LYS A 124 -7.53 0.56 -13.21
CA LYS A 124 -6.12 0.56 -13.60
C LYS A 124 -5.42 -0.77 -13.37
N PHE A 125 -5.90 -1.53 -12.39
CA PHE A 125 -5.31 -2.80 -12.02
C PHE A 125 -6.40 -3.87 -11.90
N PRO A 126 -7.00 -4.33 -13.03
CA PRO A 126 -8.09 -5.31 -13.02
C PRO A 126 -7.67 -6.63 -12.33
N ARG A 127 -6.39 -7.00 -12.44
CA ARG A 127 -5.79 -8.16 -11.75
C ARG A 127 -5.77 -8.03 -10.22
N LEU A 128 -5.79 -6.80 -9.70
CA LEU A 128 -5.95 -6.49 -8.27
C LEU A 128 -7.42 -6.25 -7.88
N ALA A 129 -8.31 -6.07 -8.87
CA ALA A 129 -9.73 -5.78 -8.71
C ALA A 129 -10.59 -7.06 -8.61
N GLY A 130 -10.23 -8.09 -9.40
CA GLY A 130 -10.83 -9.43 -9.34
C GLY A 130 -10.44 -10.23 -8.11
N LYS A 131 -9.42 -9.79 -7.37
CA LYS A 131 -9.35 -10.05 -5.93
C LYS A 131 -10.24 -9.02 -5.24
N ILE A 132 -11.55 -9.27 -5.28
CA ILE A 132 -12.32 -9.03 -4.06
C ILE A 132 -11.47 -9.60 -2.95
N ILE A 133 -11.18 -8.73 -2.01
CA ILE A 133 -10.27 -8.98 -0.93
C ILE A 133 -10.95 -10.01 -0.03
N GLU A 134 -10.92 -11.30 -0.39
CA GLU A 134 -11.15 -12.42 0.52
C GLU A 134 -9.96 -12.58 1.48
N ASN A 135 -8.89 -11.80 1.30
CA ASN A 135 -7.85 -11.63 2.31
C ASN A 135 -7.90 -10.24 2.95
N LYS A 136 -9.10 -9.81 3.34
CA LYS A 136 -9.24 -8.96 4.52
C LYS A 136 -9.52 -9.96 5.63
N LEU A 137 -8.45 -10.51 6.21
CA LEU A 137 -8.34 -10.52 7.66
C LEU A 137 -8.49 -9.05 8.12
N LYS A 138 -9.72 -8.53 8.03
CA LYS A 138 -10.17 -7.45 8.86
C LYS A 138 -10.54 -8.19 10.11
N ASP A 139 -9.60 -8.23 11.04
CA ASP A 139 -9.99 -8.18 12.44
C ASP A 139 -10.98 -7.00 12.51
N ASN A 140 -12.24 -7.30 12.80
CA ASN A 140 -13.21 -6.25 13.04
C ASN A 140 -12.75 -5.56 14.33
N ILE A 141 -11.93 -4.52 14.19
CA ILE A 141 -11.43 -3.76 15.34
C ILE A 141 -12.60 -2.92 15.85
N PHE A 142 -13.18 -3.35 16.95
CA PHE A 142 -14.18 -2.58 17.67
C PHE A 142 -13.47 -1.68 18.68
N LEU A 143 -13.63 -0.36 18.53
CA LEU A 143 -13.20 0.60 19.54
C LEU A 143 -14.36 0.80 20.52
N ILE A 144 -14.18 0.37 21.76
CA ILE A 144 -15.10 0.68 22.85
C ILE A 144 -14.57 1.96 23.51
N SER A 145 -15.33 3.05 23.42
CA SER A 145 -15.00 4.32 24.07
C SER A 145 -16.02 4.62 25.15
N MET A 146 -15.53 4.87 26.36
CA MET A 146 -16.36 5.36 27.45
C MET A 146 -16.46 6.89 27.38
N PRO A 147 -17.63 7.48 27.70
CA PRO A 147 -17.77 8.93 27.87
C PRO A 147 -16.76 9.49 28.89
N SER A 148 -16.19 10.66 28.60
CA SER A 148 -15.10 11.30 29.37
C SER A 148 -15.43 11.57 30.84
N ASP A 149 -16.72 11.62 31.15
CA ASP A 149 -17.34 11.90 32.45
C ASP A 149 -17.51 10.65 33.34
N ARG A 150 -17.25 9.45 32.81
CA ARG A 150 -17.38 8.20 33.56
C ARG A 150 -16.09 7.39 33.55
N LYS A 151 -15.40 7.35 34.70
CA LYS A 151 -14.29 6.41 34.95
C LYS A 151 -14.84 5.16 35.62
N LEU A 152 -14.53 4.00 35.06
CA LEU A 152 -14.84 2.71 35.71
C LEU A 152 -13.92 2.52 36.91
N THR A 153 -14.43 1.97 38.00
CA THR A 153 -13.59 1.46 39.09
C THR A 153 -12.86 0.18 38.64
N GLU A 154 -11.81 -0.23 39.36
CA GLU A 154 -11.04 -1.43 38.99
C GLU A 154 -11.90 -2.70 38.95
N GLU A 155 -12.86 -2.84 39.88
CA GLU A 155 -13.81 -3.95 39.91
C GLU A 155 -14.77 -3.93 38.72
N GLN A 156 -15.27 -2.74 38.36
CA GLN A 156 -16.14 -2.57 37.18
C GLN A 156 -15.38 -2.85 35.89
N SER A 157 -14.11 -2.43 35.80
CA SER A 157 -13.25 -2.71 34.64
C SER A 157 -13.01 -4.21 34.45
N LYS A 158 -12.70 -4.94 35.54
CA LYS A 158 -12.54 -6.41 35.51
C LYS A 158 -13.84 -7.11 35.12
N SER A 159 -14.97 -6.70 35.70
CA SER A 159 -16.29 -7.26 35.37
C SER A 159 -16.70 -7.01 33.92
N PHE A 160 -16.41 -5.79 33.42
CA PHE A 160 -16.64 -5.42 32.02
C PHE A 160 -15.81 -6.25 31.05
N LYS A 161 -14.52 -6.46 31.36
CA LYS A 161 -13.63 -7.31 30.57
C LYS A 161 -14.12 -8.76 30.51
N LEU A 162 -14.44 -9.36 31.65
CA LEU A 162 -14.96 -10.74 31.71
C LEU A 162 -16.25 -10.91 30.91
N SER A 163 -17.13 -9.91 30.96
CA SER A 163 -18.37 -9.91 30.18
C SER A 163 -18.09 -9.87 28.67
N LEU A 164 -17.13 -9.06 28.24
CA LEU A 164 -16.69 -9.02 26.84
C LEU A 164 -16.04 -10.35 26.42
N GLU A 165 -15.19 -10.95 27.25
CA GLU A 165 -14.54 -12.24 26.97
C GLU A 165 -15.59 -13.35 26.77
N LEU A 166 -16.61 -13.39 27.63
CA LEU A 166 -17.73 -14.32 27.51
C LEU A 166 -18.54 -14.11 26.22
N ILE A 167 -18.73 -12.86 25.80
CA ILE A 167 -19.45 -12.55 24.55
C ILE A 167 -18.61 -12.89 23.32
N CYS A 168 -17.30 -12.67 23.36
CA CYS A 168 -16.39 -12.86 22.23
C CYS A 168 -15.99 -14.33 22.01
N SER A 169 -15.84 -15.11 23.09
CA SER A 169 -15.37 -16.51 23.07
C SER A 169 -16.18 -17.43 22.13
N PRO A 170 -17.53 -17.40 22.10
CA PRO A 170 -18.33 -18.22 21.18
C PRO A 170 -18.07 -17.95 19.69
N TYR A 171 -17.54 -16.78 19.36
CA TYR A 171 -17.23 -16.37 17.99
C TYR A 171 -15.75 -16.56 17.63
N GLY A 172 -14.94 -17.15 18.52
CA GLY A 172 -13.51 -17.34 18.32
C GLY A 172 -12.71 -16.04 18.31
N ALA A 173 -13.26 -14.95 18.87
CA ALA A 173 -12.59 -13.67 18.98
C ALA A 173 -11.84 -13.55 20.31
N ALA A 174 -10.57 -13.13 20.26
CA ALA A 174 -9.75 -12.85 21.44
C ALA A 174 -9.73 -11.34 21.72
N LEU A 175 -9.79 -10.96 22.99
CA LEU A 175 -9.67 -9.57 23.42
C LEU A 175 -8.21 -9.24 23.71
N GLU A 176 -7.70 -8.18 23.08
CA GLU A 176 -6.38 -7.63 23.37
C GLU A 176 -6.50 -6.23 23.97
N GLU A 177 -5.88 -6.03 25.14
CA GLU A 177 -5.77 -4.72 25.76
C GLU A 177 -4.60 -3.94 25.14
N THR A 178 -4.89 -2.79 24.53
CA THR A 178 -3.84 -1.87 24.07
C THR A 178 -3.42 -0.95 25.20
N ASN A 179 -2.28 -1.23 25.82
CA ASN A 179 -1.68 -0.34 26.83
C ASN A 179 -1.07 0.94 26.25
N SER A 180 -1.02 1.06 24.92
CA SER A 180 -0.58 2.27 24.23
C SER A 180 -1.28 2.38 22.87
N GLY A 181 -2.02 3.48 22.70
CA GLY A 181 -2.88 3.70 21.55
C GLY A 181 -2.13 3.65 20.23
N THR A 182 -2.48 2.68 19.38
CA THR A 182 -2.75 2.80 17.93
C THR A 182 -2.71 1.41 17.31
N THR A 183 -3.49 1.18 16.24
CA THR A 183 -3.43 -0.04 15.40
C THR A 183 -2.03 -0.35 14.83
N THR A 184 -1.09 0.57 14.97
CA THR A 184 0.31 0.43 14.57
C THR A 184 1.11 -0.43 15.54
N SER A 185 0.86 -0.34 16.86
CA SER A 185 1.58 -1.11 17.89
C SER A 185 1.21 -2.60 17.85
N LEU A 186 -0.08 -2.92 17.68
CA LEU A 186 -0.55 -4.29 17.44
C LEU A 186 0.10 -4.90 16.19
N LYS A 187 0.09 -4.15 15.08
CA LYS A 187 0.78 -4.57 13.85
C LYS A 187 2.29 -4.67 13.98
N GLN A 188 2.92 -4.07 14.99
CA GLN A 188 4.35 -4.24 15.25
C GLN A 188 4.59 -5.50 16.07
N LYS A 189 3.73 -5.79 17.06
CA LYS A 189 3.74 -7.03 17.84
C LYS A 189 3.52 -8.25 16.94
N ASP A 190 2.50 -8.26 16.10
CA ASP A 190 2.24 -9.36 15.14
C ASP A 190 3.44 -9.61 14.21
N ARG A 191 4.13 -8.54 13.81
CA ARG A 191 5.31 -8.64 12.96
C ARG A 191 6.50 -9.22 13.71
N ALA A 192 6.69 -8.81 14.96
CA ALA A 192 7.74 -9.39 15.80
C ALA A 192 7.52 -10.90 16.00
N GLU A 193 6.27 -11.33 16.21
CA GLU A 193 5.93 -12.76 16.32
C GLU A 193 6.20 -13.52 15.02
N ARG A 194 5.80 -12.96 13.87
CA ARG A 194 6.09 -13.54 12.55
C ARG A 194 7.58 -13.55 12.22
N GLU A 195 8.31 -12.52 12.63
CA GLU A 195 9.77 -12.42 12.47
C GLU A 195 10.46 -13.58 13.20
N VAL A 196 10.10 -13.81 14.46
CA VAL A 196 10.64 -14.93 15.25
C VAL A 196 10.33 -16.28 14.59
N PHE A 197 9.10 -16.46 14.10
CA PHE A 197 8.72 -17.68 13.39
C PHE A 197 9.57 -17.90 12.13
N TRP A 198 9.65 -16.91 11.23
CA TRP A 198 10.39 -17.04 9.98
C TRP A 198 11.90 -17.15 10.18
N ARG A 199 12.44 -16.55 11.25
CA ARG A 199 13.82 -16.80 11.69
C ARG A 199 14.01 -18.27 12.01
N GLY A 200 13.16 -18.86 12.86
CA GLY A 200 13.25 -20.29 13.19
C GLY A 200 13.08 -21.22 11.98
N VAL A 201 12.24 -20.87 11.01
CA VAL A 201 12.14 -21.62 9.74
C VAL A 201 13.44 -21.50 8.93
N LEU A 202 14.01 -20.31 8.81
CA LEU A 202 15.27 -20.08 8.11
C LEU A 202 16.43 -20.84 8.76
N GLU A 203 16.46 -20.91 10.09
CA GLU A 203 17.48 -21.63 10.83
C GLU A 203 17.46 -23.14 10.57
N LYS A 204 16.27 -23.72 10.40
CA LYS A 204 16.08 -25.13 10.05
C LYS A 204 16.48 -25.43 8.60
N GLU A 205 16.10 -24.56 7.67
CA GLU A 205 16.36 -24.78 6.24
C GLU A 205 17.82 -24.51 5.85
N ILE A 206 18.49 -23.60 6.55
CA ILE A 206 19.92 -23.32 6.37
C ILE A 206 20.62 -23.65 7.68
N SER A 207 21.04 -24.91 7.88
CA SER A 207 21.58 -25.38 9.17
C SER A 207 23.05 -24.98 9.39
N ILE A 208 23.47 -25.00 10.67
CA ILE A 208 24.86 -24.73 11.08
C ILE A 208 25.80 -25.76 10.46
N GLU A 209 25.41 -27.04 10.49
CA GLU A 209 26.20 -28.15 9.95
C GLU A 209 26.49 -27.97 8.46
N TRP A 210 25.48 -27.53 7.69
CA TRP A 210 25.65 -27.25 6.27
C TRP A 210 26.64 -26.09 6.03
N PHE A 211 26.55 -25.02 6.83
CA PHE A 211 27.45 -23.87 6.70
C PHE A 211 28.89 -24.23 7.05
N GLU A 212 29.11 -25.05 8.09
CA GLU A 212 30.44 -25.52 8.48
C GLU A 212 31.10 -26.34 7.36
N GLN A 213 30.34 -27.22 6.71
CA GLN A 213 30.79 -28.06 5.58
C GLN A 213 31.03 -27.27 4.28
N THR A 214 30.58 -26.01 4.20
CA THR A 214 30.73 -25.18 3.01
C THR A 214 32.20 -24.73 2.86
N ASN A 215 32.70 -24.69 1.62
CA ASN A 215 34.08 -24.31 1.31
C ASN A 215 34.43 -22.90 1.86
N ASP A 216 35.54 -22.81 2.59
CA ASP A 216 36.05 -21.58 3.21
C ASP A 216 36.43 -20.49 2.20
N ASP A 217 36.79 -20.86 0.97
CA ASP A 217 37.06 -19.87 -0.09
C ASP A 217 35.81 -19.08 -0.45
N ILE A 218 34.64 -19.73 -0.43
CA ILE A 218 33.35 -19.08 -0.66
C ILE A 218 33.00 -18.19 0.54
N LYS A 219 33.23 -18.66 1.77
CA LYS A 219 33.06 -17.84 2.99
C LYS A 219 33.90 -16.56 2.92
N LYS A 220 35.17 -16.67 2.51
CA LYS A 220 36.07 -15.52 2.32
C LYS A 220 35.61 -14.60 1.20
N GLN A 221 35.19 -15.14 0.04
CA GLN A 221 34.72 -14.35 -1.10
C GLN A 221 33.55 -13.43 -0.74
N PHE A 222 32.62 -13.91 0.09
CA PHE A 222 31.46 -13.14 0.53
C PHE A 222 31.69 -12.40 1.86
N ASN A 223 32.88 -12.53 2.47
CA ASN A 223 33.23 -11.99 3.78
C ASN A 223 32.22 -12.37 4.88
N ILE A 224 31.85 -13.65 4.93
CA ILE A 224 30.90 -14.22 5.89
C ILE A 224 31.67 -15.14 6.84
N LYS A 225 31.69 -14.81 8.12
CA LYS A 225 32.41 -15.55 9.17
C LYS A 225 31.51 -16.48 9.97
N SER A 226 30.21 -16.19 10.02
CA SER A 226 29.23 -16.99 10.75
C SER A 226 27.95 -17.21 9.95
N ILE A 227 27.22 -18.26 10.30
CA ILE A 227 25.91 -18.51 9.71
C ILE A 227 24.89 -17.41 10.03
N GLU A 228 25.02 -16.77 11.19
CA GLU A 228 24.16 -15.64 11.57
C GLU A 228 24.40 -14.43 10.67
N GLU A 229 25.65 -14.15 10.30
CA GLU A 229 25.97 -13.11 9.30
C GLU A 229 25.35 -13.42 7.94
N LEU A 230 25.33 -14.70 7.53
CA LEU A 230 24.64 -15.11 6.31
C LEU A 230 23.13 -14.87 6.40
N ARG A 231 22.49 -15.36 7.47
CA ARG A 231 21.03 -15.30 7.67
C ARG A 231 20.51 -13.89 7.86
N THR A 232 21.27 -13.01 8.50
CA THR A 232 20.91 -11.60 8.74
C THR A 232 21.39 -10.66 7.64
N GLY A 233 22.34 -11.10 6.81
CA GLY A 233 22.91 -10.31 5.73
C GLY A 233 21.91 -9.97 4.60
N PRO A 234 22.29 -9.06 3.68
CA PRO A 234 21.41 -8.63 2.59
C PRO A 234 20.99 -9.79 1.68
N LEU A 235 19.74 -9.76 1.21
CA LEU A 235 19.17 -10.79 0.34
C LEU A 235 20.04 -11.12 -0.89
N ARG A 236 20.72 -10.12 -1.47
CA ARG A 236 21.62 -10.31 -2.62
C ARG A 236 22.84 -11.16 -2.25
N SER A 237 23.49 -10.84 -1.14
CA SER A 237 24.65 -11.60 -0.63
C SER A 237 24.23 -13.01 -0.22
N PHE A 238 23.10 -13.13 0.48
CA PHE A 238 22.53 -14.43 0.84
C PHE A 238 22.27 -15.33 -0.38
N THR A 239 21.58 -14.80 -1.40
CA THR A 239 21.28 -15.57 -2.61
C THR A 239 22.56 -15.94 -3.38
N GLY A 240 23.49 -14.99 -3.52
CA GLY A 240 24.76 -15.21 -4.20
C GLY A 240 25.61 -16.27 -3.51
N PHE A 241 25.70 -16.22 -2.18
CA PHE A 241 26.42 -17.21 -1.39
C PHE A 241 25.86 -18.61 -1.60
N LEU A 242 24.53 -18.78 -1.49
CA LEU A 242 23.89 -20.08 -1.68
C LEU A 242 24.03 -20.63 -3.10
N MET A 243 24.02 -19.77 -4.12
CA MET A 243 24.26 -20.19 -5.50
C MET A 243 25.71 -20.62 -5.73
N CYS A 244 26.69 -19.92 -5.17
CA CYS A 244 28.09 -20.30 -5.27
C CYS A 244 28.39 -21.59 -4.48
N ALA A 245 27.88 -21.70 -3.25
CA ALA A 245 28.05 -22.87 -2.40
C ALA A 245 27.31 -24.10 -2.93
N GLY A 246 26.14 -23.90 -3.53
CA GLY A 246 25.30 -24.98 -4.06
C GLY A 246 25.69 -25.50 -5.44
N GLY A 247 26.63 -24.86 -6.15
CA GLY A 247 27.00 -25.27 -7.51
C GLY A 247 26.07 -24.73 -8.60
N GLY A 248 25.44 -23.57 -8.37
CA GLY A 248 24.73 -22.80 -9.38
C GLY A 248 23.23 -22.63 -9.14
N ARG A 249 22.54 -22.12 -10.17
CA ARG A 249 21.14 -21.68 -10.07
C ARG A 249 20.15 -22.83 -9.88
N GLU A 250 20.36 -23.95 -10.55
CA GLU A 250 19.42 -25.08 -10.50
C GLU A 250 19.42 -25.71 -9.12
N VAL A 251 20.61 -26.04 -8.59
CA VAL A 251 20.78 -26.60 -7.25
C VAL A 251 20.29 -25.64 -6.16
N PHE A 252 20.44 -24.33 -6.37
CA PHE A 252 19.87 -23.34 -5.46
C PHE A 252 18.36 -23.51 -5.29
N TRP A 253 17.63 -23.68 -6.40
CA TRP A 253 16.19 -23.83 -6.33
C TRP A 253 15.75 -25.21 -5.84
N ASP A 254 16.58 -26.22 -6.00
CA ASP A 254 16.30 -27.57 -5.51
C ASP A 254 16.52 -27.68 -3.98
N LYS A 255 17.66 -27.19 -3.49
CA LYS A 255 18.07 -27.35 -2.08
C LYS A 255 17.73 -26.18 -1.17
N PHE A 256 17.80 -24.94 -1.66
CA PHE A 256 17.73 -23.75 -0.80
C PHE A 256 16.49 -22.89 -1.03
N ALA A 257 15.56 -23.30 -1.89
CA ALA A 257 14.39 -22.51 -2.22
C ALA A 257 13.48 -22.19 -1.02
N LYS A 258 13.30 -23.14 -0.10
CA LYS A 258 12.54 -22.94 1.13
C LYS A 258 13.22 -21.92 2.05
N GLY A 259 14.53 -22.05 2.26
CA GLY A 259 15.33 -21.06 2.99
C GLY A 259 15.26 -19.67 2.35
N TYR A 260 15.25 -19.60 1.03
CA TYR A 260 15.07 -18.33 0.31
C TYR A 260 13.68 -17.70 0.53
N VAL A 261 12.61 -18.50 0.51
CA VAL A 261 11.25 -18.04 0.81
C VAL A 261 11.13 -17.59 2.28
N ALA A 262 11.75 -18.31 3.22
CA ALA A 262 11.81 -17.93 4.63
C ALA A 262 12.54 -16.60 4.81
N LYS A 263 13.69 -16.40 4.14
CA LYS A 263 14.44 -15.15 4.15
C LYS A 263 13.63 -13.98 3.56
N LEU A 264 12.88 -14.19 2.48
CA LEU A 264 11.98 -13.16 1.94
C LEU A 264 10.90 -12.74 2.94
N ASN A 265 10.28 -13.71 3.61
CA ASN A 265 9.29 -13.40 4.64
C ASN A 265 9.91 -12.68 5.84
N LEU A 266 11.08 -13.13 6.31
CA LEU A 266 11.81 -12.48 7.40
C LEU A 266 12.12 -11.00 7.08
N GLU A 267 12.69 -10.73 5.91
CA GLU A 267 12.99 -9.36 5.43
C GLU A 267 11.72 -8.50 5.32
N GLN A 268 10.59 -9.11 4.95
CA GLN A 268 9.31 -8.41 4.86
C GLN A 268 8.82 -7.93 6.23
N GLU A 269 9.04 -8.72 7.28
CA GLU A 269 8.60 -8.38 8.64
C GLU A 269 9.56 -7.41 9.32
N MET A 270 10.87 -7.55 9.08
CA MET A 270 11.90 -6.65 9.62
C MET A 270 11.86 -5.24 9.01
N THR A 271 11.43 -5.08 7.74
CA THR A 271 11.43 -3.75 7.12
C THR A 271 10.30 -2.85 7.63
N GLY A 272 10.68 -1.70 8.20
CA GLY A 272 9.75 -0.62 8.55
C GLY A 272 9.21 0.15 7.33
N ASN A 273 9.85 0.02 6.15
CA ASN A 273 9.50 0.78 4.96
C ASN A 273 8.42 0.07 4.13
N ARG A 274 7.27 0.73 3.96
CA ARG A 274 6.12 0.20 3.20
C ARG A 274 6.47 -0.13 1.75
N THR A 275 7.31 0.66 1.08
CA THR A 275 7.69 0.44 -0.32
C THR A 275 8.57 -0.79 -0.46
N GLN A 276 9.57 -0.94 0.42
CA GLN A 276 10.43 -2.11 0.44
C GLN A 276 9.62 -3.38 0.73
N ARG A 277 8.69 -3.31 1.68
CA ARG A 277 7.78 -4.42 1.97
C ARG A 277 6.95 -4.85 0.77
N HIS A 278 6.42 -3.87 0.02
CA HIS A 278 5.66 -4.17 -1.19
C HIS A 278 6.53 -4.86 -2.26
N ASN A 279 7.77 -4.41 -2.44
CA ASN A 279 8.70 -5.00 -3.39
C ASN A 279 9.09 -6.43 -3.00
N ILE A 280 9.34 -6.68 -1.71
CA ILE A 280 9.64 -8.02 -1.18
C ILE A 280 8.44 -8.93 -1.37
N LYS A 281 7.23 -8.46 -1.02
CA LYS A 281 5.99 -9.22 -1.23
C LYS A 281 5.79 -9.57 -2.71
N ARG A 282 5.98 -8.61 -3.62
CA ARG A 282 5.86 -8.87 -5.07
C ARG A 282 6.85 -9.95 -5.51
N ARG A 283 8.09 -9.88 -5.03
CA ARG A 283 9.13 -10.88 -5.32
C ARG A 283 8.78 -12.26 -4.75
N LEU A 284 8.20 -12.32 -3.56
CA LEU A 284 7.70 -13.56 -2.97
C LEU A 284 6.56 -14.14 -3.84
N ASP A 285 5.56 -13.33 -4.17
CA ASP A 285 4.43 -13.74 -5.02
C ASP A 285 4.92 -14.27 -6.38
N GLU A 286 5.87 -13.59 -7.02
CA GLU A 286 6.50 -14.02 -8.29
C GLU A 286 7.20 -15.39 -8.19
N VAL A 287 7.78 -15.71 -7.03
CA VAL A 287 8.44 -17.00 -6.79
C VAL A 287 7.41 -18.11 -6.57
N LEU A 288 6.40 -17.84 -5.74
CA LEU A 288 5.34 -18.80 -5.43
C LEU A 288 4.46 -19.10 -6.64
N GLU A 289 4.24 -18.13 -7.53
CA GLU A 289 3.49 -18.33 -8.79
C GLU A 289 4.23 -19.26 -9.76
N LYS A 290 5.57 -19.18 -9.80
CA LYS A 290 6.40 -20.00 -10.70
C LYS A 290 6.69 -21.40 -10.15
N ARG A 291 6.48 -21.61 -8.85
CA ARG A 291 6.88 -22.82 -8.11
C ARG A 291 5.77 -23.25 -7.16
N THR A 292 4.81 -24.00 -7.70
CA THR A 292 3.61 -24.46 -6.99
C THR A 292 3.97 -25.25 -5.72
N GLU A 293 5.05 -26.02 -5.74
CA GLU A 293 5.58 -26.78 -4.59
C GLU A 293 5.94 -25.87 -3.40
N LEU A 294 6.53 -24.70 -3.69
CA LEU A 294 6.86 -23.71 -2.67
C LEU A 294 5.61 -22.99 -2.17
N ALA A 295 4.63 -22.75 -3.04
CA ALA A 295 3.36 -22.16 -2.65
C ALA A 295 2.58 -23.07 -1.68
N VAL A 296 2.53 -24.37 -1.95
CA VAL A 296 1.91 -25.37 -1.07
C VAL A 296 2.64 -25.42 0.28
N TRP A 297 3.97 -25.51 0.27
CA TRP A 297 4.78 -25.52 1.49
C TRP A 297 4.61 -24.23 2.31
N HIS A 298 4.65 -23.07 1.66
CA HIS A 298 4.50 -21.76 2.30
C HIS A 298 3.13 -21.63 2.98
N ASN A 299 2.07 -22.06 2.31
CA ASN A 299 0.72 -22.06 2.88
C ASN A 299 0.59 -23.04 4.05
N ALA A 300 1.21 -24.22 3.96
CA ALA A 300 1.26 -25.18 5.06
C ALA A 300 1.97 -24.61 6.29
N MET A 301 3.11 -23.93 6.09
CA MET A 301 3.83 -23.25 7.18
C MET A 301 2.96 -22.20 7.86
N LEU A 302 2.33 -21.31 7.08
CA LEU A 302 1.43 -20.28 7.61
C LEU A 302 0.19 -20.84 8.35
N LYS A 303 -0.34 -21.99 7.88
CA LYS A 303 -1.43 -22.69 8.59
C LYS A 303 -0.95 -23.30 9.91
N SER A 304 0.23 -23.93 9.91
CA SER A 304 0.79 -24.56 11.11
C SER A 304 1.12 -23.56 12.22
N SER A 305 1.46 -22.33 11.84
CA SER A 305 1.79 -21.24 12.77
C SER A 305 0.58 -20.41 13.21
N GLY A 306 -0.64 -20.77 12.78
CA GLY A 306 -1.87 -20.02 13.09
C GLY A 306 -1.99 -18.65 12.39
N PHE A 307 -1.12 -18.35 11.41
CA PHE A 307 -1.17 -17.09 10.65
C PHE A 307 -2.14 -17.13 9.46
N LEU A 308 -2.67 -18.31 9.13
CA LEU A 308 -3.83 -18.52 8.27
C LEU A 308 -4.89 -19.28 9.08
N LEU A 309 -6.14 -18.80 9.04
CA LEU A 309 -7.28 -19.55 9.57
C LEU A 309 -7.40 -20.90 8.84
N ARG A 310 -7.79 -21.94 9.57
CA ARG A 310 -7.87 -23.34 9.10
C ARG A 310 -8.76 -23.48 7.88
#